data_AF-A0A9D1E9D1-F1
#
_entry.id   AF-A0A9D1E9D1-F1
#
_cell.length_a   1.000
_cell.length_b   1.000
_cell.length_c   1.000
_cell.angle_alpha   90.00
_cell.angle_beta   90.00
_cell.angle_gamma   90.00
#
_symmetry.space_group_name_H-M   'P 1'
#
loop_
_entity.id
_entity.type
_entity.pdbx_description
1 polymer ?
#
loop_
_entity_poly.entity_id
_entity_poly.type
_entity_poly.pdbx_seq_one_letter_code
_entity_poly.pdbx_strand_id
1 'polypeptide(L)'
;MTEKKILIFGGTTEGRKLTEYLAARKVRVHVCVATAYGESLLPESESVTAESSRMDVSEMCHRIREYAPAFVVDATHPYAREVSRNIKQACESC
;
A
#
# COMPACT_ATOMS: atom_id res chain seq x y z
N MET A 1 -7.24 3.38 22.44
CA MET A 1 -6.10 2.87 21.65
C MET A 1 -6.28 3.37 20.24
N THR A 2 -5.33 4.11 19.68
CA THR A 2 -5.42 4.61 18.30
C THR A 2 -5.36 3.42 17.34
N GLU A 3 -6.33 3.32 16.45
CA GLU A 3 -6.39 2.26 15.46
C GLU A 3 -5.24 2.41 14.47
N LYS A 4 -4.38 1.38 14.38
CA LYS A 4 -3.19 1.42 13.52
C LYS A 4 -3.60 1.08 12.09
N LYS A 5 -3.53 2.07 11.21
CA LYS A 5 -3.73 1.95 9.77
C LYS A 5 -2.40 1.59 9.07
N ILE A 6 -2.45 0.75 8.05
CA ILE A 6 -1.27 0.34 7.27
C ILE A 6 -1.49 0.70 5.81
N LEU A 7 -0.51 1.35 5.18
CA LEU A 7 -0.48 1.60 3.75
C LEU A 7 0.50 0.62 3.10
N ILE A 8 0.05 -0.12 2.09
CA ILE A 8 0.88 -1.09 1.36
C ILE A 8 0.98 -0.64 -0.10
N PHE A 9 2.20 -0.44 -0.59
CA PHE A 9 2.46 -0.35 -2.02
C PHE A 9 2.74 -1.75 -2.55
N GLY A 10 1.79 -2.32 -3.27
CA GLY A 10 1.76 -3.72 -3.68
C GLY A 10 2.20 -3.98 -5.11
N GLY A 11 1.77 -5.13 -5.65
CA GLY A 11 2.16 -5.61 -6.99
C GLY A 11 2.92 -6.94 -6.98
N THR A 12 2.94 -7.62 -5.84
CA THR A 12 3.58 -8.93 -5.66
C THR A 12 2.64 -9.91 -4.96
N THR A 13 2.98 -11.21 -5.01
CA THR A 13 2.25 -12.23 -4.27
C THR A 13 2.41 -12.03 -2.76
N GLU A 14 3.59 -11.57 -2.33
CA GLU A 14 3.94 -11.28 -0.95
C GLU A 14 3.07 -10.15 -0.40
N GLY A 15 2.90 -9.05 -1.15
CA GLY A 15 2.01 -7.95 -0.78
C GLY A 15 0.55 -8.38 -0.63
N ARG A 16 0.06 -9.24 -1.54
CA ARG A 16 -1.28 -9.83 -1.43
C ARG A 16 -1.43 -10.69 -0.18
N LYS A 17 -0.51 -11.63 0.06
CA LYS A 17 -0.52 -12.51 1.25
C LYS A 17 -0.46 -11.70 2.56
N LEU A 18 0.32 -10.62 2.58
CA LEU A 18 0.36 -9.71 3.71
C LEU A 18 -0.99 -9.03 3.93
N THR A 19 -1.63 -8.56 2.85
CA THR A 19 -2.97 -7.95 2.91
C THR A 19 -4.00 -8.94 3.46
N GLU A 20 -4.03 -10.17 2.95
CA GLU A 20 -4.89 -11.27 3.45
C GLU A 20 -4.68 -11.53 4.95
N TYR A 21 -3.42 -11.60 5.39
CA TYR A 21 -3.07 -11.84 6.78
C TYR A 21 -3.55 -10.73 7.73
N LEU A 22 -3.43 -9.47 7.28
CA LEU A 22 -3.87 -8.29 8.03
C LEU A 22 -5.39 -8.13 8.05
N ALA A 23 -6.05 -8.40 6.92
CA ALA A 23 -7.50 -8.40 6.79
C ALA A 23 -8.15 -9.42 7.73
N ALA A 24 -7.61 -10.64 7.83
CA ALA A 24 -8.08 -11.68 8.76
C ALA A 24 -8.01 -11.24 10.24
N ARG A 25 -7.20 -10.23 10.56
CA ARG A 25 -7.04 -9.65 11.90
C ARG A 25 -7.78 -8.32 12.07
N LYS A 26 -8.58 -7.92 11.08
CA LYS A 26 -9.34 -6.65 11.05
C LYS A 26 -8.44 -5.43 11.22
N VAL A 27 -7.20 -5.50 10.73
CA VAL A 27 -6.32 -4.33 10.65
C VAL A 27 -6.76 -3.52 9.45
N ARG A 28 -6.94 -2.20 9.60
CA ARG A 28 -7.24 -1.33 8.46
C ARG A 28 -6.04 -1.21 7.55
N VAL A 29 -6.22 -1.61 6.30
CA VAL A 29 -5.19 -1.56 5.26
C VAL A 29 -5.70 -0.82 4.05
N HIS A 30 -4.88 0.07 3.51
CA HIS A 30 -5.05 0.60 2.15
C HIS A 30 -3.94 0.06 1.27
N VAL A 31 -4.27 -0.45 0.08
CA VAL A 31 -3.29 -1.04 -0.84
C VAL A 31 -3.28 -0.27 -2.16
N CYS A 32 -2.13 0.29 -2.51
CA CYS A 32 -1.90 0.93 -3.80
C CYS A 32 -1.20 -0.06 -4.74
N VAL A 33 -1.75 -0.28 -5.92
CA VAL A 33 -1.18 -1.17 -6.95
C VAL A 33 -1.09 -0.45 -8.30
N ALA A 34 -0.18 -0.89 -9.17
CA ALA A 34 0.04 -0.20 -10.45
C ALA A 34 -1.06 -0.44 -11.49
N THR A 35 -1.88 -1.50 -11.34
CA THR A 35 -2.84 -1.92 -12.36
C THR A 35 -4.12 -2.47 -11.74
N ALA A 36 -5.23 -2.36 -12.47
CA ALA A 36 -6.53 -2.92 -12.08
C ALA A 36 -6.48 -4.45 -11.90
N TYR A 37 -5.63 -5.16 -12.65
CA TYR A 37 -5.41 -6.59 -12.43
C TYR A 37 -4.73 -6.88 -11.09
N GLY A 38 -3.76 -6.05 -10.68
CA GLY A 38 -3.17 -6.16 -9.35
C GLY A 38 -4.20 -5.94 -8.24
N GLU A 39 -5.16 -5.03 -8.49
CA GLU A 39 -6.22 -4.69 -7.54
C GLU A 39 -7.23 -5.83 -7.41
N SER A 40 -7.64 -6.43 -8.53
CA SER A 40 -8.62 -7.53 -8.53
C SER A 40 -8.14 -8.81 -7.86
N LEU A 41 -6.83 -8.93 -7.58
CA LEU A 41 -6.26 -10.04 -6.83
C LEU A 41 -6.33 -9.85 -5.31
N LEU A 42 -6.65 -8.65 -4.82
CA LEU A 42 -6.70 -8.37 -3.39
C LEU A 42 -7.97 -8.96 -2.74
N PRO A 43 -7.92 -9.33 -1.45
CA PRO A 43 -9.07 -9.91 -0.77
C PRO A 43 -10.17 -8.86 -0.55
N GLU A 44 -11.42 -9.25 -0.79
CA GLU A 44 -12.58 -8.46 -0.38
C GLU A 44 -12.74 -8.51 1.14
N SER A 45 -12.69 -7.35 1.81
CA SER A 45 -12.81 -7.24 3.26
C SER A 45 -13.19 -5.82 3.66
N GLU A 46 -14.04 -5.66 4.68
CA GLU A 46 -14.40 -4.34 5.24
C GLU A 46 -13.19 -3.54 5.76
N SER A 47 -12.09 -4.24 6.12
CA SER A 47 -10.87 -3.60 6.61
C SER A 47 -9.85 -3.32 5.50
N VAL A 48 -10.14 -3.64 4.23
CA VAL A 48 -9.25 -3.45 3.09
C VAL A 48 -9.88 -2.48 2.10
N THR A 49 -9.13 -1.44 1.75
CA THR A 49 -9.42 -0.60 0.59
C THR A 49 -8.23 -0.65 -0.36
N ALA A 50 -8.48 -0.41 -1.64
CA ALA A 50 -7.43 -0.43 -2.64
C ALA A 50 -7.66 0.64 -3.71
N GLU A 51 -6.60 0.98 -4.42
CA GLU A 51 -6.67 1.78 -5.64
C GLU A 51 -5.60 1.32 -6.63
N SER A 52 -5.94 1.38 -7.92
CA SER A 52 -5.02 1.11 -9.01
C SER A 52 -4.61 2.38 -9.75
N SER A 53 -3.39 2.85 -9.47
CA SER A 53 -2.75 3.93 -10.21
C SER A 53 -1.24 3.82 -10.13
N ARG A 54 -0.56 4.33 -11.15
CA ARG A 54 0.88 4.57 -11.08
C ARG A 54 1.07 5.91 -10.37
N MET A 55 2.00 5.97 -9.43
CA MET A 55 2.26 7.16 -8.64
C MET A 55 3.71 7.62 -8.77
N ASP A 56 3.91 8.92 -8.83
CA ASP A 56 5.19 9.56 -8.55
C ASP A 56 5.40 9.81 -7.05
N VAL A 57 6.52 10.44 -6.69
CA VAL A 57 6.85 10.76 -5.28
C VAL A 57 5.81 11.69 -4.64
N SER A 58 5.31 12.67 -5.39
CA SER A 58 4.37 13.68 -4.89
C SER A 58 3.01 13.06 -4.59
N GLU A 59 2.53 12.19 -5.47
CA GLU A 59 1.31 11.42 -5.30
C GLU A 59 1.41 10.45 -4.11
N MET A 60 2.55 9.77 -3.97
CA MET A 60 2.82 8.92 -2.79
C MET A 60 2.84 9.74 -1.49
N CYS A 61 3.50 10.91 -1.47
CA CYS A 61 3.49 11.82 -0.32
C CYS A 61 2.06 12.25 0.04
N HIS A 62 1.27 12.63 -0.97
CA HIS A 62 -0.12 13.03 -0.76
C HIS A 62 -0.92 11.89 -0.13
N ARG A 63 -0.81 10.69 -0.69
CA ARG A 63 -1.51 9.50 -0.17
C ARG A 63 -1.09 9.15 1.24
N ILE A 64 0.20 9.21 1.57
CA ILE A 64 0.70 8.96 2.93
C ILE A 64 0.11 9.99 3.91
N ARG A 65 0.10 11.28 3.56
CA ARG A 65 -0.45 12.35 4.42
C ARG A 65 -1.96 12.22 4.63
N GLU A 66 -2.70 12.01 3.54
CA GLU A 66 -4.15 11.88 3.58
C GLU A 66 -4.58 10.65 4.37
N TYR A 67 -3.95 9.50 4.09
CA TYR A 67 -4.29 8.26 4.77
C TYR A 67 -3.76 8.22 6.21
N ALA A 68 -2.70 8.98 6.53
CA ALA A 68 -2.03 9.03 7.82
C ALA A 68 -1.81 7.63 8.44
N PRO A 69 -1.06 6.74 7.77
CA PRO A 69 -0.79 5.40 8.26
C PRO A 69 0.18 5.41 9.44
N ALA A 70 0.09 4.39 10.29
CA ALA A 70 1.12 4.11 11.29
C ALA A 70 2.37 3.46 10.65
N PHE A 71 2.18 2.74 9.54
CA PHE A 71 3.24 2.06 8.81
C PHE A 71 3.00 2.12 7.30
N VAL A 72 4.08 2.34 6.55
CA VAL A 72 4.13 2.16 5.09
C VAL A 72 4.93 0.89 4.80
N VAL A 73 4.42 0.04 3.93
CA VAL A 73 5.08 -1.21 3.51
C VAL A 73 5.32 -1.16 2.00
N ASP A 74 6.59 -1.29 1.61
CA ASP A 74 6.96 -1.57 0.22
C ASP A 74 6.90 -3.08 -0.03
N ALA A 75 5.85 -3.50 -0.74
CA ALA A 75 5.67 -4.86 -1.24
C ALA A 75 5.60 -4.84 -2.79
N THR A 76 6.32 -3.91 -3.42
CA THR A 76 6.38 -3.81 -4.87
C THR A 76 7.32 -4.87 -5.46
N HIS A 77 7.23 -5.09 -6.77
CA HIS A 77 8.07 -6.08 -7.45
C HIS A 77 9.56 -5.70 -7.32
N PRO A 78 10.50 -6.65 -7.13
CA PRO A 78 11.94 -6.35 -7.06
C PRO A 78 12.53 -5.60 -8.28
N TYR A 79 11.80 -5.59 -9.40
CA TYR A 79 12.16 -4.85 -10.62
C TYR A 79 11.62 -3.42 -10.64
N ALA A 80 10.67 -3.08 -9.78
CA ALA A 80 10.10 -1.74 -9.62
C ALA A 80 11.02 -0.84 -8.76
N ARG A 81 12.32 -0.83 -9.04
CA ARG A 81 13.34 -0.11 -8.24
C ARG A 81 13.09 1.38 -8.11
N GLU A 82 12.51 1.99 -9.13
CA GLU A 82 12.11 3.40 -9.08
C GLU A 82 10.95 3.63 -8.10
N VAL A 83 9.97 2.74 -8.08
CA VAL A 83 8.83 2.81 -7.15
C VAL A 83 9.33 2.68 -5.71
N SER A 84 10.20 1.71 -5.40
CA SER A 84 10.81 1.60 -4.07
C SER A 84 11.58 2.85 -3.64
N ARG A 85 12.33 3.47 -4.57
CA ARG A 85 13.02 4.75 -4.29
C ARG A 85 12.02 5.86 -4.01
N ASN A 86 10.94 5.95 -4.78
CA ASN A 86 9.91 6.97 -4.61
C ASN A 86 9.18 6.81 -3.29
N ILE A 87 8.81 5.59 -2.89
CA ILE A 87 8.16 5.29 -1.60
C ILE A 87 9.07 5.74 -0.46
N LYS A 88 10.35 5.37 -0.52
CA LYS A 88 11.32 5.77 0.50
C LYS A 88 11.44 7.30 0.60
N GLN A 89 11.62 7.97 -0.54
CA GLN A 89 11.72 9.43 -0.59
C GLN A 89 10.45 10.10 -0.06
N ALA A 90 9.28 9.57 -0.39
CA ALA A 90 8.01 10.07 0.08
C ALA A 90 7.93 9.97 1.61
N CYS A 91 8.23 8.81 2.19
CA CYS A 91 8.24 8.61 3.64
C CYS A 91 9.22 9.53 4.39
N GLU A 92 10.33 9.92 3.78
CA GLU A 92 11.32 10.83 4.37
C GLU A 92 10.91 12.31 4.26
N SER A 93 10.03 12.64 3.32
CA SER A 93 9.72 14.02 2.94
C SER A 93 8.31 14.47 3.35
N CYS A 94 7.44 13.55 3.78
CA CYS A 94 6.02 13.80 3.97
C CYS A 94 5.59 14.04 5.41
#